data_AF-C6RFR3-F1
#
_entry.id   AF-C6RFR3-F1
#
_cell.length_a   1.000
_cell.length_b   1.000
_cell.length_c   1.000
_cell.angle_alpha   90.00
_cell.angle_beta   90.00
_cell.angle_gamma   90.00
#
_symmetry.space_group_name_H-M   'P 1'
#
loop_
_entity.id
_entity.type
_entity.pdbx_description
1 polymer ?
#
loop_
_entity_poly.entity_id
_entity_poly.type
_entity_poly.pdbx_seq_one_letter_code
_entity_poly.pdbx_strand_id
1 'polypeptide(L)'
;MAIKDDIDSIKEELNTQEQFLENIIKSERFFKKYKKIIIGALALGVIGAAGYYINGALKEKEFKAANAAYAKLILNPKDEQAKAELKQKDASLYALYEFKRALDNNDTNALKSLANEQIDPLLKDIVKSQINEPSGQILTSYKAVVRGYELMKENKIDEAKNEFKKVPLNSQLQSIVKNLEHYQGNAK
;
A
#
# COMPACT_ATOMS: atom_id res chain seq x y z
N MET A 1 -26.20 65.03 10.57
CA MET A 1 -25.81 63.62 10.35
C MET A 1 -24.29 63.50 10.32
N ALA A 2 -23.57 64.26 9.51
CA ALA A 2 -22.10 64.24 9.43
C ALA A 2 -21.34 64.20 10.79
N ILE A 3 -21.63 65.11 11.73
CA ILE A 3 -20.92 65.15 13.03
C ILE A 3 -21.22 63.91 13.91
N LYS A 4 -22.41 63.30 13.75
CA LYS A 4 -22.79 62.10 14.49
C LYS A 4 -22.07 60.87 13.93
N ASP A 5 -22.00 60.78 12.61
CA ASP A 5 -21.31 59.72 11.88
C ASP A 5 -19.78 59.77 12.15
N ASP A 6 -19.20 60.97 12.26
CA ASP A 6 -17.79 61.17 12.64
C ASP A 6 -17.51 60.71 14.08
N ILE A 7 -18.41 61.02 15.03
CA ILE A 7 -18.26 60.61 16.44
C ILE A 7 -18.43 59.10 16.63
N ASP A 8 -19.36 58.49 15.89
CA ASP A 8 -19.57 57.04 15.93
C ASP A 8 -18.39 56.30 15.29
N SER A 9 -17.81 56.84 14.21
CA SER A 9 -16.58 56.31 13.59
C SER A 9 -15.38 56.38 14.55
N ILE A 10 -15.17 57.51 15.25
CA ILE A 10 -14.10 57.66 16.25
C ILE A 10 -14.28 56.67 17.42
N LYS A 11 -15.51 56.43 17.87
CA LYS A 11 -15.78 55.43 18.91
C LYS A 11 -15.50 54.00 18.44
N GLU A 12 -15.82 53.69 17.20
CA GLU A 12 -15.60 52.37 16.62
C GLU A 12 -14.09 52.10 16.47
N GLU A 13 -13.32 53.09 16.02
CA GLU A 13 -11.84 53.01 15.97
C GLU A 13 -11.22 52.84 17.37
N LEU A 14 -11.69 53.59 18.38
CA LEU A 14 -11.21 53.46 19.76
C LEU A 14 -11.53 52.09 20.37
N ASN A 15 -12.74 51.56 20.15
CA ASN A 15 -13.14 50.22 20.60
C ASN A 15 -12.30 49.13 19.90
N THR A 16 -12.01 49.31 18.61
CA THR A 16 -11.14 48.40 17.86
C THR A 16 -9.71 48.41 18.41
N GLN A 17 -9.18 49.57 18.78
CA GLN A 17 -7.88 49.69 19.42
C GLN A 17 -7.84 49.07 20.84
N GLU A 18 -8.88 49.25 21.64
CA GLU A 18 -8.98 48.60 22.96
C GLU A 18 -9.04 47.08 22.84
N GLN A 19 -9.85 46.54 21.93
CA GLN A 19 -9.90 45.10 21.66
C GLN A 19 -8.55 44.58 21.15
N PHE A 20 -7.86 45.36 20.33
CA PHE A 20 -6.52 45.02 19.86
C PHE A 20 -5.51 44.93 21.02
N LEU A 21 -5.49 45.94 21.90
CA LEU A 21 -4.64 45.95 23.08
C LEU A 21 -4.99 44.82 24.06
N GLU A 22 -6.27 44.57 24.29
CA GLU A 22 -6.73 43.47 25.14
C GLU A 22 -6.30 42.11 24.58
N ASN A 23 -6.40 41.91 23.27
CA ASN A 23 -5.95 40.69 22.61
C ASN A 23 -4.43 40.52 22.69
N ILE A 24 -3.64 41.60 22.57
CA ILE A 24 -2.19 41.56 22.79
C ILE A 24 -1.88 41.11 24.22
N ILE A 25 -2.50 41.73 25.22
CA ILE A 25 -2.26 41.41 26.64
C ILE A 25 -2.66 39.95 26.95
N LYS A 26 -3.82 39.51 26.44
CA LYS A 26 -4.28 38.11 26.55
C LYS A 26 -3.29 37.14 25.91
N SER A 27 -2.79 37.46 24.71
CA SER A 27 -1.82 36.63 23.99
C SER A 27 -0.48 36.53 24.74
N GLU A 28 0.00 37.63 25.32
CA GLU A 28 1.23 37.65 26.12
C GLU A 28 1.08 36.76 27.37
N ARG A 29 -0.04 36.89 28.09
CA ARG A 29 -0.33 36.08 29.28
C ARG A 29 -0.46 34.59 28.94
N PHE A 30 -1.10 34.28 27.81
CA PHE A 30 -1.21 32.93 27.29
C PHE A 30 0.17 32.34 26.96
N PHE A 31 0.99 33.08 26.21
CA PHE A 31 2.33 32.62 25.84
C PHE A 31 3.23 32.44 27.06
N LYS A 32 3.18 33.35 28.05
CA LYS A 32 3.91 33.21 29.31
C LYS A 32 3.45 32.00 30.12
N LYS A 33 2.14 31.71 30.18
CA LYS A 33 1.58 30.55 30.90
C LYS A 33 1.93 29.22 30.24
N TYR A 34 1.87 29.14 28.91
CA TYR A 34 2.08 27.91 28.15
C TYR A 34 3.44 27.80 27.47
N LYS A 35 4.39 28.71 27.74
CA LYS A 35 5.71 28.78 27.12
C LYS A 35 6.42 27.42 27.03
N LYS A 36 6.40 26.64 28.11
CA LYS A 36 7.03 25.31 28.15
C LYS A 36 6.36 24.32 27.20
N ILE A 37 5.03 24.32 27.12
CA ILE A 37 4.26 23.45 26.23
C ILE A 37 4.49 23.86 24.77
N ILE A 38 4.47 25.16 24.47
CA ILE A 38 4.71 25.69 23.12
C ILE A 38 6.13 25.33 22.65
N ILE A 39 7.16 25.54 23.49
CA ILE A 39 8.53 25.16 23.17
C ILE A 39 8.66 23.65 22.98
N GLY A 40 8.01 22.84 23.83
CA GLY A 40 7.99 21.38 23.71
C GLY A 40 7.36 20.91 22.40
N ALA A 41 6.22 21.48 22.01
CA ALA A 41 5.56 21.19 20.75
C ALA A 41 6.42 21.60 19.54
N LEU A 42 7.08 22.75 19.61
CA LEU A 42 7.96 23.24 18.56
C LEU A 42 9.20 22.36 18.40
N ALA A 43 9.81 21.92 19.52
CA ALA A 43 10.91 20.97 19.51
C ALA A 43 10.50 19.60 18.92
N LEU A 44 9.35 19.06 19.31
CA LEU A 44 8.81 17.82 18.74
C LEU A 44 8.52 17.97 17.23
N GLY A 45 8.00 19.12 16.81
CA GLY A 45 7.77 19.42 15.39
C GLY A 45 9.07 19.41 14.59
N VAL A 46 10.13 20.03 15.09
CA VAL A 46 11.46 20.02 14.44
C VAL A 46 12.05 18.61 14.38
N ILE A 47 11.97 17.84 15.47
CA ILE A 47 12.45 16.45 15.50
C ILE A 47 11.67 15.58 14.52
N GLY A 48 10.34 15.71 14.47
CA GLY A 48 9.48 14.98 13.55
C GLY A 48 9.80 15.30 12.09
N ALA A 49 9.98 16.58 11.74
CA ALA A 49 10.34 17.01 10.40
C ALA A 49 11.74 16.50 9.99
N ALA A 50 12.73 16.60 10.90
CA ALA A 50 14.08 16.09 10.65
C ALA A 50 14.07 14.57 10.45
N GLY A 51 13.35 13.84 11.30
CA GLY A 51 13.18 12.39 11.17
C GLY A 51 12.53 11.98 9.84
N TYR A 52 11.48 12.69 9.42
CA TYR A 52 10.83 12.47 8.13
C TYR A 52 11.79 12.69 6.95
N TYR A 53 12.54 13.79 6.97
CA TYR A 53 13.49 14.11 5.90
C TYR A 53 14.64 13.09 5.80
N ILE A 54 15.24 12.73 6.95
CA ILE A 54 16.31 11.72 7.00
C ILE A 54 15.80 10.38 6.51
N ASN A 55 14.60 9.97 6.93
CA ASN A 55 13.99 8.71 6.50
C ASN A 55 13.76 8.70 4.98
N GLY A 56 13.28 9.81 4.40
CA GLY A 56 13.12 9.97 2.96
C GLY A 56 14.44 9.80 2.19
N ALA A 57 15.50 10.50 2.62
CA ALA A 57 16.81 10.39 1.99
C ALA A 57 17.41 8.98 2.08
N LEU A 58 17.24 8.30 3.22
CA LEU A 58 17.66 6.91 3.39
C LEU A 58 16.89 5.97 2.47
N LYS A 59 15.56 6.07 2.41
CA LYS A 59 14.73 5.26 1.51
C LYS A 59 15.12 5.42 0.06
N GLU A 60 15.40 6.64 -0.40
CA GLU A 60 15.81 6.87 -1.79
C GLU A 60 17.17 6.25 -2.08
N LYS A 61 18.12 6.34 -1.13
CA LYS A 61 19.42 5.67 -1.25
C LYS A 61 19.26 4.15 -1.33
N GLU A 62 18.42 3.56 -0.47
CA GLU A 62 18.17 2.12 -0.48
C GLU A 62 17.48 1.66 -1.75
N PHE A 63 16.50 2.43 -2.24
CA PHE A 63 15.83 2.18 -3.52
C PHE A 63 16.82 2.16 -4.70
N LYS A 64 17.73 3.15 -4.77
CA LYS A 64 18.78 3.18 -5.82
C LYS A 64 19.75 2.00 -5.70
N ALA A 65 20.16 1.66 -4.49
CA ALA A 65 21.06 0.53 -4.24
C ALA A 65 20.41 -0.81 -4.62
N ALA A 66 19.15 -1.04 -4.24
CA ALA A 66 18.39 -2.24 -4.60
C ALA A 66 18.27 -2.39 -6.13
N ASN A 67 17.92 -1.32 -6.84
CA ASN A 67 17.84 -1.36 -8.31
C ASN A 67 19.20 -1.63 -8.97
N ALA A 68 20.28 -1.06 -8.44
CA ALA A 68 21.63 -1.32 -8.95
C ALA A 68 22.05 -2.78 -8.71
N ALA A 69 21.76 -3.32 -7.52
CA ALA A 69 22.01 -4.74 -7.20
C ALA A 69 21.19 -5.68 -8.09
N TYR A 70 19.91 -5.36 -8.32
CA TYR A 70 19.06 -6.09 -9.26
C TYR A 70 19.63 -6.07 -10.68
N ALA A 71 20.04 -4.90 -11.19
CA ALA A 71 20.65 -4.79 -12.52
C ALA A 71 21.93 -5.64 -12.66
N LYS A 72 22.77 -5.68 -11.61
CA LYS A 72 23.95 -6.57 -11.58
C LYS A 72 23.54 -8.04 -11.65
N LEU A 73 22.51 -8.46 -10.92
CA LEU A 73 22.03 -9.85 -10.95
C LEU A 73 21.45 -10.28 -12.29
N ILE A 74 20.78 -9.36 -13.01
CA ILE A 74 20.31 -9.65 -14.37
C ILE A 74 21.48 -9.95 -15.32
N LEU A 75 22.61 -9.25 -15.17
CA LEU A 75 23.80 -9.47 -15.98
C LEU A 75 24.64 -10.65 -15.49
N ASN A 76 24.75 -10.83 -14.18
CA ASN A 76 25.50 -11.89 -13.53
C ASN A 76 24.68 -12.54 -12.39
N PRO A 77 23.89 -13.58 -12.70
CA PRO A 77 23.03 -14.25 -11.70
C PRO A 77 23.75 -14.96 -10.56
N LYS A 78 25.09 -15.10 -10.64
CA LYS A 78 25.94 -15.76 -9.63
C LYS A 78 26.64 -14.75 -8.70
N ASP A 79 26.34 -13.46 -8.83
CA ASP A 79 26.88 -12.43 -7.95
C ASP A 79 26.20 -12.50 -6.56
N GLU A 80 26.81 -13.27 -5.65
CA GLU A 80 26.30 -13.46 -4.29
C GLU A 80 26.29 -12.15 -3.47
N GLN A 81 27.18 -11.19 -3.79
CA GLN A 81 27.18 -9.90 -3.12
C GLN A 81 25.98 -9.06 -3.55
N ALA A 82 25.72 -8.98 -4.85
CA ALA A 82 24.53 -8.29 -5.37
C ALA A 82 23.23 -8.97 -4.88
N LYS A 83 23.25 -10.31 -4.73
CA LYS A 83 22.12 -11.07 -4.17
C LYS A 83 21.83 -10.68 -2.72
N ALA A 84 22.86 -10.66 -1.87
CA ALA A 84 22.74 -10.29 -0.47
C ALA A 84 22.32 -8.81 -0.31
N GLU A 85 22.91 -7.91 -1.10
CA GLU A 85 22.58 -6.49 -1.12
C GLU A 85 21.11 -6.27 -1.52
N LEU A 86 20.64 -6.95 -2.57
CA LEU A 86 19.25 -6.87 -3.00
C LEU A 86 18.29 -7.34 -1.90
N LYS A 87 18.56 -8.50 -1.28
CA LYS A 87 17.70 -9.05 -0.21
C LYS A 87 17.61 -8.11 1.00
N GLN A 88 18.73 -7.48 1.37
CA GLN A 88 18.78 -6.56 2.49
C GLN A 88 18.05 -5.24 2.20
N LYS A 89 18.18 -4.71 0.98
CA LYS A 89 17.68 -3.38 0.61
C LYS A 89 16.23 -3.40 0.15
N ASP A 90 15.81 -4.48 -0.52
CA ASP A 90 14.44 -4.68 -0.94
C ASP A 90 14.11 -6.18 -1.03
N ALA A 91 13.53 -6.71 0.05
CA ALA A 91 13.14 -8.11 0.13
C ALA A 91 12.09 -8.50 -0.92
N SER A 92 11.22 -7.57 -1.36
CA SER A 92 10.18 -7.87 -2.35
C SER A 92 10.77 -7.92 -3.76
N LEU A 93 11.68 -7.00 -4.10
CA LEU A 93 12.39 -7.04 -5.38
C LEU A 93 13.32 -8.26 -5.48
N TYR A 94 13.99 -8.61 -4.38
CA TYR A 94 14.71 -9.87 -4.26
C TYR A 94 13.80 -11.08 -4.52
N ALA A 95 12.63 -11.11 -3.87
CA ALA A 95 11.69 -12.21 -4.04
C ALA A 95 11.12 -12.29 -5.45
N LEU A 96 10.89 -11.17 -6.15
CA LEU A 96 10.51 -11.16 -7.56
C LEU A 96 11.59 -11.80 -8.44
N TYR A 97 12.86 -11.45 -8.20
CA TYR A 97 13.99 -12.01 -8.92
C TYR A 97 14.09 -13.54 -8.70
N GLU A 98 14.06 -13.99 -7.44
CA GLU A 98 14.14 -15.42 -7.14
C GLU A 98 12.88 -16.18 -7.58
N PHE A 99 11.70 -15.55 -7.54
CA PHE A 99 10.46 -16.14 -8.05
C PHE A 99 10.60 -16.48 -9.54
N LYS A 100 11.05 -15.53 -10.36
CA LYS A 100 11.30 -15.78 -11.79
C LYS A 100 12.26 -16.95 -11.99
N ARG A 101 13.39 -16.96 -11.28
CA ARG A 101 14.38 -18.04 -11.39
C ARG A 101 13.82 -19.39 -10.93
N ALA A 102 13.04 -19.41 -9.86
CA ALA A 102 12.43 -20.63 -9.36
C ALA A 102 11.41 -21.19 -10.37
N LEU A 103 10.66 -20.33 -11.06
CA LEU A 103 9.81 -20.74 -12.18
C LEU A 103 10.62 -21.32 -13.34
N ASP A 104 11.66 -20.60 -13.80
CA ASP A 104 12.49 -21.02 -14.93
C ASP A 104 13.19 -22.36 -14.67
N ASN A 105 13.55 -22.64 -13.41
CA ASN A 105 14.23 -23.87 -12.99
C ASN A 105 13.29 -24.93 -12.39
N ASN A 106 11.98 -24.69 -12.34
CA ASN A 106 11.01 -25.55 -11.64
C ASN A 106 11.36 -25.85 -10.17
N ASP A 107 12.02 -24.92 -9.49
CA ASP A 107 12.47 -25.07 -8.10
C ASP A 107 11.32 -24.77 -7.11
N THR A 108 10.54 -25.81 -6.82
CA THR A 108 9.41 -25.71 -5.89
C THR A 108 9.87 -25.41 -4.45
N ASN A 109 11.08 -25.81 -4.06
CA ASN A 109 11.60 -25.55 -2.73
C ASN A 109 11.90 -24.06 -2.54
N ALA A 110 12.52 -23.43 -3.55
CA ALA A 110 12.73 -21.98 -3.55
C ALA A 110 11.40 -21.22 -3.46
N LEU A 111 10.37 -21.64 -4.19
CA LEU A 111 9.02 -21.04 -4.09
C LEU A 111 8.42 -21.17 -2.68
N LYS A 112 8.54 -22.34 -2.04
CA LYS A 112 8.10 -22.55 -0.65
C LYS A 112 8.86 -21.67 0.35
N SER A 113 10.17 -21.51 0.15
CA SER A 113 10.96 -20.59 0.98
C SER A 113 10.47 -19.14 0.81
N LEU A 114 10.23 -18.68 -0.42
CA LEU A 114 9.71 -17.34 -0.70
C LEU A 114 8.31 -17.12 -0.11
N ALA A 115 7.45 -18.15 -0.09
CA ALA A 115 6.11 -18.07 0.50
C ALA A 115 6.13 -17.78 2.02
N ASN A 116 7.25 -18.02 2.69
CA ASN A 116 7.41 -17.78 4.13
C ASN A 116 8.11 -16.45 4.46
N GLU A 117 8.69 -15.77 3.46
CA GLU A 117 9.38 -14.50 3.64
C GLU A 117 8.39 -13.35 3.92
N GLN A 118 8.92 -12.27 4.50
CA GLN A 118 8.20 -11.01 4.70
C GLN A 118 8.38 -10.12 3.48
N ILE A 119 7.50 -10.31 2.51
CA ILE A 119 7.50 -9.61 1.21
C ILE A 119 6.14 -8.96 0.95
N ASP A 120 6.03 -8.22 -0.15
CA ASP A 120 4.78 -7.64 -0.60
C ASP A 120 3.62 -8.67 -0.56
N PRO A 121 2.45 -8.32 0.02
CA PRO A 121 1.33 -9.26 0.17
C PRO A 121 0.82 -9.84 -1.15
N LEU A 122 0.78 -9.04 -2.22
CA LEU A 122 0.30 -9.51 -3.53
C LEU A 122 1.31 -10.49 -4.12
N LEU A 123 2.60 -10.19 -4.01
CA LEU A 123 3.65 -11.12 -4.43
C LEU A 123 3.58 -12.43 -3.64
N LYS A 124 3.38 -12.35 -2.32
CA LYS A 124 3.22 -13.53 -1.46
C LYS A 124 2.04 -14.39 -1.90
N ASP A 125 0.91 -13.77 -2.23
CA ASP A 125 -0.27 -14.46 -2.74
C ASP A 125 0.01 -15.14 -4.09
N ILE A 126 0.74 -14.49 -5.00
CA ILE A 126 1.16 -15.07 -6.28
C ILE A 126 2.05 -16.29 -6.06
N VAL A 127 3.05 -16.18 -5.18
CA VAL A 127 3.96 -17.29 -4.85
C VAL A 127 3.17 -18.48 -4.30
N LYS A 128 2.28 -18.25 -3.33
CA LYS A 128 1.41 -19.29 -2.75
C LYS A 128 0.51 -19.95 -3.79
N SER A 129 -0.09 -19.15 -4.68
CA SER A 129 -0.93 -19.66 -5.77
C SER A 129 -0.16 -20.63 -6.66
N GLN A 130 1.10 -20.31 -6.98
CA GLN A 130 1.97 -21.13 -7.82
C GLN A 130 2.26 -22.51 -7.20
N ILE A 131 2.42 -22.58 -5.88
CA ILE A 131 2.68 -23.84 -5.15
C ILE A 131 1.40 -24.54 -4.66
N ASN A 132 0.22 -24.10 -5.13
CA ASN A 132 -1.09 -24.60 -4.72
C ASN A 132 -1.40 -24.45 -3.22
N GLU A 133 -0.78 -23.48 -2.56
CA GLU A 133 -1.16 -23.09 -1.19
C GLU A 133 -2.32 -22.08 -1.19
N PRO A 134 -3.06 -21.97 -0.07
CA PRO A 134 -4.10 -20.97 0.08
C PRO A 134 -3.53 -19.55 -0.12
N SER A 135 -4.00 -18.87 -1.18
CA SER A 135 -3.67 -17.48 -1.52
C SER A 135 -4.86 -16.56 -1.26
N GLY A 136 -4.66 -15.26 -1.39
CA GLY A 136 -5.71 -14.25 -1.25
C GLY A 136 -6.96 -14.50 -2.12
N GLN A 137 -8.05 -13.86 -1.71
CA GLN A 137 -9.39 -14.04 -2.28
C GLN A 137 -9.43 -13.82 -3.80
N ILE A 138 -8.65 -12.87 -4.32
CA ILE A 138 -8.63 -12.52 -5.74
C ILE A 138 -8.12 -13.71 -6.58
N LEU A 139 -6.96 -14.25 -6.23
CA LEU A 139 -6.34 -15.34 -6.99
C LEU A 139 -7.12 -16.65 -6.85
N THR A 140 -7.63 -16.93 -5.66
CA THR A 140 -8.49 -18.10 -5.42
C THR A 140 -9.80 -18.03 -6.21
N SER A 141 -10.45 -16.85 -6.23
CA SER A 141 -11.64 -16.62 -7.06
C SER A 141 -11.34 -16.79 -8.54
N TYR A 142 -10.25 -16.19 -9.02
CA TYR A 142 -9.85 -16.30 -10.43
C TYR A 142 -9.57 -17.75 -10.82
N LYS A 143 -8.82 -18.50 -10.00
CA LYS A 143 -8.54 -19.92 -10.24
C LYS A 143 -9.81 -20.77 -10.30
N ALA A 144 -10.78 -20.51 -9.42
CA ALA A 144 -12.07 -21.19 -9.42
C ALA A 144 -12.87 -20.91 -10.72
N VAL A 145 -12.89 -19.66 -11.18
CA VAL A 145 -13.56 -19.30 -12.44
C VAL A 145 -12.90 -19.95 -13.65
N VAL A 146 -11.56 -19.88 -13.75
CA VAL A 146 -10.82 -20.50 -14.87
C VAL A 146 -11.04 -22.01 -14.90
N ARG A 147 -10.92 -22.68 -13.75
CA ARG A 147 -11.13 -24.13 -13.65
C ARG A 147 -12.57 -24.53 -13.97
N GLY A 148 -13.56 -23.77 -13.46
CA GLY A 148 -14.96 -24.00 -13.81
C GLY A 148 -15.19 -23.86 -15.32
N TYR A 149 -14.62 -22.84 -15.95
CA TYR A 149 -14.72 -22.65 -17.39
C TYR A 149 -14.04 -23.76 -18.21
N GLU A 150 -12.89 -24.29 -17.77
CA GLU A 150 -12.24 -25.45 -18.38
C GLU A 150 -13.14 -26.70 -18.30
N LEU A 151 -13.73 -26.96 -17.14
CA LEU A 151 -14.68 -28.07 -16.95
C LEU A 151 -15.93 -27.95 -17.85
N MET A 152 -16.40 -26.73 -18.11
CA MET A 152 -17.49 -26.51 -19.07
C MET A 152 -17.09 -26.89 -20.50
N LYS A 153 -15.85 -26.60 -20.92
CA LYS A 153 -15.33 -27.03 -22.23
C LYS A 153 -15.26 -28.55 -22.35
N GLU A 154 -15.02 -29.24 -21.24
CA GLU A 154 -15.03 -30.70 -21.13
C GLU A 154 -16.45 -31.29 -20.98
N ASN A 155 -17.50 -30.46 -21.06
CA ASN A 155 -18.91 -30.85 -20.85
C ASN A 155 -19.22 -31.38 -19.42
N LYS A 156 -18.37 -31.08 -18.43
CA LYS A 156 -18.55 -31.42 -17.01
C LYS A 156 -19.28 -30.31 -16.27
N ILE A 157 -20.54 -30.07 -16.64
CA ILE A 157 -21.32 -28.90 -16.20
C ILE A 157 -21.51 -28.85 -14.68
N ASP A 158 -21.79 -29.99 -14.04
CA ASP A 158 -22.01 -30.02 -12.59
C ASP A 158 -20.73 -29.77 -11.79
N GLU A 159 -19.59 -30.30 -12.26
CA GLU A 159 -18.28 -30.01 -11.66
C GLU A 159 -17.90 -28.54 -11.82
N ALA A 160 -18.17 -27.96 -13.00
CA ALA A 160 -17.96 -26.54 -13.26
C ALA A 160 -18.75 -25.64 -12.29
N LYS A 161 -20.05 -25.93 -12.10
CA LYS A 161 -20.90 -25.22 -11.13
C LYS A 161 -20.35 -25.35 -9.70
N ASN A 162 -19.82 -26.50 -9.33
CA ASN A 162 -19.20 -26.67 -8.01
C ASN A 162 -17.91 -25.87 -7.85
N GLU A 163 -17.12 -25.67 -8.90
CA GLU A 163 -15.98 -24.74 -8.87
C GLU A 163 -16.44 -23.28 -8.73
N PHE A 164 -17.46 -22.87 -9.48
CA PHE A 164 -18.00 -21.50 -9.41
C PHE A 164 -18.54 -21.11 -8.03
N LYS A 165 -19.15 -22.05 -7.30
CA LYS A 165 -19.59 -21.86 -5.90
C LYS A 165 -18.45 -21.50 -4.93
N LYS A 166 -17.19 -21.79 -5.29
CA LYS A 166 -16.03 -21.42 -4.46
C LYS A 166 -15.70 -19.92 -4.56
N VAL A 167 -16.27 -19.20 -5.52
CA VAL A 167 -16.11 -17.76 -5.68
C VAL A 167 -17.00 -17.05 -4.65
N PRO A 168 -16.47 -16.19 -3.75
CA PRO A 168 -17.28 -15.53 -2.74
C PRO A 168 -18.24 -14.49 -3.32
N LEU A 169 -19.39 -14.29 -2.67
CA LEU A 169 -20.48 -13.41 -3.15
C LEU A 169 -20.12 -11.93 -3.26
N ASN A 170 -19.08 -11.48 -2.56
CA ASN A 170 -18.55 -10.11 -2.65
C ASN A 170 -17.45 -9.96 -3.72
N SER A 171 -17.12 -11.02 -4.46
CA SER A 171 -16.10 -10.98 -5.51
C SER A 171 -16.59 -10.18 -6.72
N GLN A 172 -15.68 -9.44 -7.35
CA GLN A 172 -15.95 -8.74 -8.62
C GLN A 172 -16.27 -9.71 -9.78
N LEU A 173 -15.87 -10.99 -9.65
CA LEU A 173 -16.13 -12.02 -10.66
C LEU A 173 -17.55 -12.62 -10.57
N GLN A 174 -18.37 -12.20 -9.60
CA GLN A 174 -19.69 -12.78 -9.38
C GLN A 174 -20.65 -12.58 -10.56
N SER A 175 -20.56 -11.45 -11.27
CA SER A 175 -21.35 -11.23 -12.49
C SER A 175 -21.03 -12.27 -13.57
N ILE A 176 -19.74 -12.56 -13.76
CA ILE A 176 -19.26 -13.57 -14.71
C ILE A 176 -19.70 -14.96 -14.28
N VAL A 177 -19.50 -15.30 -13.00
CA VAL A 177 -19.92 -16.60 -12.43
C VAL A 177 -21.41 -16.86 -12.67
N LYS A 178 -22.29 -15.91 -12.34
CA LYS A 178 -23.74 -16.07 -12.54
C LYS A 178 -24.08 -16.34 -14.00
N ASN A 179 -23.46 -15.60 -14.93
CA ASN A 179 -23.67 -15.81 -16.35
C ASN A 179 -23.23 -17.22 -16.79
N LEU A 180 -22.10 -17.71 -16.27
CA LEU A 180 -21.59 -19.04 -16.57
C LEU A 180 -22.41 -20.16 -15.93
N GLU A 181 -22.97 -19.96 -14.73
CA GLU A 181 -23.84 -20.93 -14.06
C GLU A 181 -25.17 -21.15 -14.80
N HIS A 182 -25.66 -20.14 -15.53
CA HIS A 182 -26.85 -20.24 -16.37
C HIS A 182 -26.62 -20.98 -17.70
N TYR A 183 -25.37 -21.24 -18.08
CA TYR A 183 -25.05 -21.98 -19.29
C TYR A 183 -25.33 -23.48 -19.09
N GLN A 184 -26.17 -24.06 -19.96
CA GLN A 184 -26.58 -25.46 -19.87
C GLN A 184 -25.77 -26.41 -20.79
N GLY A 185 -24.70 -25.93 -21.42
CA GLY A 185 -23.98 -26.71 -22.44
C GLY A 185 -24.62 -26.57 -23.83
N ASN A 186 -23.99 -27.15 -24.85
CA ASN A 186 -24.63 -27.28 -26.15
C ASN A 186 -25.79 -28.27 -26.01
N ALA A 187 -27.03 -27.80 -26.18
CA ALA A 187 -28.16 -28.69 -26.40
C ALA A 187 -27.86 -29.51 -27.67
N LYS A 188 -27.54 -30.80 -27.47
CA LYS A 188 -27.54 -31.79 -28.55
C LYS A 188 -28.94 -32.37 -28.67
#